data_AF-A0A845RDN6-F1
#
_entry.id   AF-A0A845RDN6-F1
#
_cell.length_a   1.000
_cell.length_b   1.000
_cell.length_c   1.000
_cell.angle_alpha   90.00
_cell.angle_beta   90.00
_cell.angle_gamma   90.00
#
_symmetry.space_group_name_H-M   'P 1'
#
loop_
_entity.id
_entity.type
_entity.pdbx_description
1 polymer ?
#
loop_
_entity_poly.entity_id
_entity_poly.type
_entity_poly.pdbx_seq_one_letter_code
_entity_poly.pdbx_strand_id
1 'polypeptide(L)' 'MKLSEKNRKAVEQLAQSSDAQRLMELLRRQGGEVQQAAKQAAAGDPSQLMTIMDQLMRSKEGAELVDRIGAQAKQAGLE' A
#
# COMPACT_ATOMS: atom_id res chain seq x y z
N MET A 1 17.10 9.12 -8.30
CA MET A 1 15.68 9.37 -8.65
C MET A 1 15.17 10.55 -7.83
N LYS A 2 14.84 11.68 -8.46
CA LYS A 2 14.15 12.80 -7.77
C LYS A 2 12.65 12.49 -7.79
N LEU A 3 12.07 12.15 -6.64
CA LEU A 3 10.61 12.28 -6.48
C LEU A 3 10.31 13.77 -6.72
N SER A 4 9.69 14.09 -7.85
CA SER A 4 9.22 15.44 -8.13
C SER A 4 8.22 15.85 -7.05
N GLU A 5 8.18 17.12 -6.64
CA GLU A 5 7.25 17.61 -5.60
C GLU A 5 5.79 17.22 -5.85
N LYS A 6 5.42 17.05 -7.13
CA LYS A 6 4.12 16.52 -7.56
C LYS A 6 3.88 15.08 -7.05
N ASN A 7 4.85 14.19 -7.19
CA ASN A 7 4.75 12.81 -6.72
C ASN A 7 4.71 12.77 -5.19
N ARG A 8 5.44 13.66 -4.51
CA ARG A 8 5.35 13.77 -3.05
C ARG A 8 3.95 14.18 -2.59
N LYS A 9 3.36 15.22 -3.21
CA LYS A 9 1.98 15.63 -2.90
C LYS A 9 0.96 14.55 -3.23
N ALA A 10 1.12 13.86 -4.35
CA ALA A 10 0.27 12.74 -4.74
C ALA A 10 0.33 11.59 -3.73
N VAL A 11 1.53 11.21 -3.27
CA VAL A 11 1.71 10.20 -2.20
C VAL A 11 1.12 10.68 -0.88
N GLU A 12 1.33 11.94 -0.50
CA GLU A 12 0.74 12.52 0.73
C GLU A 12 -0.79 12.51 0.68
N GLN A 13 -1.39 12.91 -0.45
CA GLN A 13 -2.83 12.85 -0.66
C GLN A 13 -3.37 11.41 -0.65
N LEU A 14 -2.64 10.49 -1.27
CA LEU A 14 -2.99 9.07 -1.25
C LEU A 14 -2.92 8.52 0.17
N ALA A 15 -1.86 8.82 0.94
CA ALA A 15 -1.71 8.39 2.33
C ALA A 15 -2.75 9.01 3.27
N GLN A 16 -3.24 10.21 2.96
CA GLN A 16 -4.33 10.88 3.68
C GLN A 16 -5.73 10.41 3.23
N SER A 17 -5.83 9.63 2.15
CA SER A 17 -7.11 9.12 1.68
C SER A 17 -7.71 8.12 2.66
N SER A 18 -9.05 8.09 2.72
CA SER A 18 -9.78 7.13 3.54
C SER A 18 -9.46 5.69 3.15
N ASP A 19 -9.19 5.42 1.86
CA ASP A 19 -8.80 4.10 1.38
C ASP A 19 -7.42 3.68 1.93
N ALA A 20 -6.41 4.56 1.91
CA ALA A 20 -5.11 4.24 2.49
C ALA A 20 -5.15 4.02 4.00
N GLN A 21 -5.98 4.79 4.72
CA GLN A 21 -6.22 4.57 6.15
C GLN A 21 -6.89 3.22 6.42
N ARG A 22 -7.90 2.86 5.62
CA ARG A 22 -8.57 1.56 5.68
C ARG A 22 -7.59 0.42 5.39
N LEU A 23 -6.67 0.62 4.43
CA LEU A 23 -5.67 -0.38 4.06
C LEU A 23 -4.71 -0.59 5.21
N MET A 24 -4.22 0.50 5.81
CA MET A 24 -3.40 0.46 7.00
C MET A 24 -4.12 -0.22 8.17
N GLU A 25 -5.43 -0.04 8.33
CA GLU A 25 -6.21 -0.73 9.35
C GLU A 25 -6.30 -2.25 9.08
N LEU A 26 -6.61 -2.67 7.85
CA LEU A 26 -6.65 -4.08 7.47
C LEU A 26 -5.28 -4.75 7.62
N LEU A 27 -4.23 -4.06 7.22
CA LEU A 27 -2.85 -4.50 7.40
C LEU A 27 -2.48 -4.62 8.88
N ARG A 28 -2.84 -3.63 9.71
CA ARG A 28 -2.64 -3.71 11.18
C ARG A 28 -3.45 -4.83 11.83
N ARG A 29 -4.65 -5.13 11.31
CA ARG A 29 -5.48 -6.26 11.73
C ARG A 29 -4.85 -7.61 11.36
N GLN A 30 -4.13 -7.70 10.23
CA GLN A 30 -3.34 -8.88 9.87
C GLN A 30 -2.13 -9.07 10.79
N GLY A 31 -1.65 -8.03 11.48
CA GLY A 31 -0.70 -8.13 12.59
C GLY A 31 0.56 -7.28 12.43
N GLY A 32 1.49 -7.38 13.38
CA GLY A 32 2.78 -6.67 13.37
C GLY A 32 3.71 -7.08 12.22
N GLU A 33 3.39 -8.19 11.53
CA GLU A 33 4.14 -8.75 10.42
C GLU A 33 4.19 -7.81 9.21
N VAL A 34 3.20 -6.95 9.00
CA VAL A 34 3.20 -6.03 7.85
C VAL A 34 4.34 -5.02 7.93
N GLN A 35 4.61 -4.45 9.11
CA GLN A 35 5.71 -3.51 9.25
C GLN A 35 7.06 -4.20 9.06
N GLN A 36 7.18 -5.46 9.50
CA GLN A 36 8.40 -6.23 9.36
C GLN A 36 8.62 -6.67 7.91
N ALA A 37 7.55 -7.07 7.23
CA ALA A 37 7.51 -7.37 5.81
C ALA A 37 7.83 -6.15 4.95
N ALA A 38 7.32 -4.96 5.30
CA ALA A 38 7.65 -3.71 4.62
C ALA A 38 9.13 -3.35 4.78
N LYS A 39 9.71 -3.58 5.98
CA LYS A 39 11.15 -3.41 6.22
C LYS A 39 11.99 -4.40 5.42
N GLN A 40 11.58 -5.67 5.36
CA GLN A 40 12.26 -6.68 4.55
C GLN A 40 12.18 -6.36 3.06
N ALA A 41 11.01 -5.93 2.57
CA ALA A 41 10.82 -5.49 1.19
C ALA A 41 11.73 -4.30 0.86
N ALA A 42 11.84 -3.33 1.77
CA ALA A 42 12.78 -2.22 1.64
C ALA A 42 14.26 -2.68 1.70
N ALA A 43 14.56 -3.78 2.39
CA ALA A 43 15.88 -4.40 2.43
C ALA A 43 16.17 -5.32 1.22
N GLY A 44 15.20 -5.54 0.34
CA GLY A 44 15.32 -6.37 -0.87
C GLY A 44 14.62 -7.72 -0.83
N ASP A 45 13.93 -8.07 0.26
CA ASP A 45 13.13 -9.30 0.38
C ASP A 45 11.62 -8.98 0.49
N PRO A 46 10.90 -8.92 -0.64
CA PRO A 46 9.46 -8.67 -0.65
C PRO A 46 8.61 -9.92 -0.36
N SER A 47 9.19 -11.10 -0.09
CA SER A 47 8.45 -12.37 -0.04
C SER A 47 7.37 -12.38 1.04
N GLN A 48 7.67 -11.83 2.23
CA GLN A 48 6.68 -11.69 3.30
C GLN A 48 5.59 -10.68 2.93
N LEU A 49 5.97 -9.58 2.28
CA LEU A 49 5.01 -8.56 1.84
C LEU A 49 4.05 -9.14 0.80
N MET A 50 4.55 -9.96 -0.13
CA MET A 50 3.73 -10.64 -1.14
C MET A 50 2.77 -11.64 -0.50
N THR A 51 3.19 -12.39 0.52
CA THR A 51 2.30 -13.31 1.25
C THR A 51 1.13 -12.56 1.91
N ILE A 52 1.43 -11.45 2.58
CA ILE A 52 0.44 -10.58 3.22
C ILE A 52 -0.50 -9.99 2.16
N MET A 53 0.05 -9.54 1.03
CA MET A 53 -0.74 -8.99 -0.06
C MET A 53 -1.65 -10.04 -0.72
N ASP A 54 -1.17 -11.27 -0.91
CA ASP A 54 -1.99 -12.39 -1.40
C ASP A 54 -3.16 -12.68 -0.44
N GLN A 55 -2.89 -12.71 0.87
CA GLN A 55 -3.94 -12.86 1.89
C GLN A 55 -4.95 -11.70 1.88
N LEU A 56 -4.47 -10.47 1.68
CA LEU A 56 -5.33 -9.31 1.55
C LEU A 56 -6.20 -9.39 0.28
N MET A 57 -5.61 -9.74 -0.87
CA MET A 57 -6.31 -9.88 -2.16
C MET A 57 -7.25 -11.09 -2.21
N ARG A 58 -7.03 -12.11 -1.38
CA ARG A 58 -8.01 -13.20 -1.20
C ARG A 58 -9.32 -12.71 -0.58
N SER A 59 -9.29 -11.61 0.15
CA SER A 59 -10.51 -10.98 0.66
C SER A 59 -11.08 -10.00 -0.39
N LYS A 60 -12.40 -10.03 -0.59
CA LYS A 60 -13.07 -9.07 -1.50
C LYS A 60 -12.76 -7.62 -1.11
N GLU A 61 -12.92 -7.30 0.18
CA GLU A 61 -12.66 -5.94 0.70
C GLU A 61 -11.20 -5.52 0.46
N GLY A 62 -10.23 -6.40 0.71
CA GLY A 62 -8.81 -6.10 0.51
C GLY A 62 -8.42 -5.94 -0.96
N ALA A 63 -8.92 -6.80 -1.84
CA ALA A 63 -8.67 -6.69 -3.29
C ALA A 63 -9.21 -5.39 -3.87
N GLU A 64 -10.46 -5.04 -3.55
CA GLU A 64 -11.09 -3.80 -4.01
C GLU A 64 -10.38 -2.57 -3.47
N LEU A 65 -9.89 -2.63 -2.23
CA LEU A 65 -9.17 -1.52 -1.61
C LEU A 65 -7.79 -1.29 -2.26
N VAL A 66 -7.04 -2.35 -2.51
CA VAL A 66 -5.75 -2.28 -3.21
C VAL A 66 -5.94 -1.74 -4.63
N ASP A 67 -6.97 -2.20 -5.34
CA ASP A 67 -7.28 -1.73 -6.69
C ASP A 67 -7.65 -0.23 -6.71
N ARG A 68 -8.49 0.23 -5.77
CA ARG A 68 -8.84 1.66 -5.66
C ARG A 68 -7.62 2.54 -5.35
N ILE A 69 -6.75 2.10 -4.45
CA ILE A 69 -5.52 2.83 -4.11
C ILE A 69 -4.58 2.87 -5.33
N GLY A 70 -4.45 1.76 -6.05
CA GLY A 70 -3.68 1.70 -7.30
C GLY A 70 -4.23 2.65 -8.36
N ALA A 71 -5.56 2.69 -8.55
CA ALA A 71 -6.23 3.60 -9.46
C ALA A 71 -6.05 5.07 -9.05
N GLN A 72 -6.14 5.40 -7.77
CA GLN A 72 -5.89 6.74 -7.24
C GLN A 72 -4.43 7.15 -7.42
N ALA A 73 -3.48 6.26 -7.15
CA ALA A 73 -2.06 6.50 -7.38
C ALA A 73 -1.77 6.80 -8.85
N LYS A 74 -2.37 6.01 -9.74
CA LYS A 74 -2.30 6.18 -11.20
C LYS A 74 -2.86 7.53 -11.64
N GLN A 75 -4.06 7.87 -11.18
CA GLN A 75 -4.68 9.18 -11.43
C GLN A 75 -3.85 10.36 -10.91
N ALA A 76 -3.11 10.14 -9.82
CA ALA A 76 -2.21 11.13 -9.24
C ALA A 76 -0.83 11.20 -9.95
N GLY A 77 -0.61 10.38 -10.99
CA GLY A 77 0.61 10.37 -11.79
C GLY A 77 1.81 9.68 -11.11
N LEU A 78 1.55 8.69 -10.24
CA LEU A 78 2.57 7.93 -9.51
C LEU A 78 3.10 6.69 -10.27
N GLU A 79 2.89 6.62 -11.59
CA GLU A 79 3.30 5.52 -12.47
C GLU A 79 4.71 5.69 -13.08
#